data_AF-A0A964FH30-F1
#
_entry.id   AF-A0A964FH30-F1
#
_cell.length_a   1.000
_cell.length_b   1.000
_cell.length_c   1.000
_cell.angle_alpha   90.00
_cell.angle_beta   90.00
_cell.angle_gamma   90.00
#
_symmetry.space_group_name_H-M   'P 1'
#
loop_
_entity.id
_entity.type
_entity.pdbx_description
1 polymer ?
#
loop_
_entity_poly.entity_id
_entity_poly.type
_entity_poly.pdbx_seq_one_letter_code
_entity_poly.pdbx_strand_id
1 'polypeptide(L)'
;MSDEFRELLKRVGSGTHTSKNLTRTETATATKMMLLQEATPAQIGAFAIAHRIKRPTPEELAGILDAFEVLGSKLTVNPHHDYKPVVLGNPYDGRSRTVPVTIITALILTTVNVPVVMHGGDCMPTKYGIPLIEIWQQLGVNFSDFNLAQAQEIYDQSCLGFLYLPQHFPEAHNFVPFREQIGKRPPFATAELAWCPIAGEANLVAGFVHPPTEERFRSAFKIRGTNDFTLVKGLEGSCDLSRSRTAIIAMGRSGSDFERLLLDPHDYNLRGSDILLESKSQVISLTQEVIEGSKSQLLPAAILNGGFYLWRFGRAKSLQEGFQLAADILITGKVKTKLSQLQTLCN
;
A
#
# COMPACT_ATOMS: atom_id res chain seq x y z
N MET A 1 10.97 -12.05 30.22
CA MET A 1 10.18 -13.05 29.44
C MET A 1 8.74 -12.77 29.75
N SER A 2 7.88 -12.52 28.75
CA SER A 2 6.45 -12.31 29.01
C SER A 2 5.73 -13.65 29.08
N ASP A 3 5.18 -14.00 30.25
CA ASP A 3 4.41 -15.23 30.45
C ASP A 3 3.08 -15.18 29.68
N GLU A 4 2.43 -14.01 29.63
CA GLU A 4 1.20 -13.79 28.86
C GLU A 4 1.43 -14.05 27.36
N PHE A 5 2.49 -13.46 26.78
CA PHE A 5 2.79 -13.67 25.36
C PHE A 5 3.11 -15.14 25.06
N ARG A 6 3.74 -15.84 26.01
CA ARG A 6 4.03 -17.27 25.88
C ARG A 6 2.76 -18.11 25.71
N GLU A 7 1.66 -17.76 26.37
CA GLU A 7 0.39 -18.49 26.21
C GLU A 7 -0.24 -18.24 24.84
N LEU A 8 -0.14 -17.02 24.31
CA LEU A 8 -0.56 -16.71 22.94
C LEU A 8 0.29 -17.48 21.90
N LEU A 9 1.61 -17.52 22.12
CA LEU A 9 2.54 -18.28 21.28
C LEU A 9 2.25 -19.79 21.29
N LYS A 10 1.98 -20.40 22.45
CA LYS A 10 1.65 -21.83 22.56
C LYS A 10 0.43 -22.21 21.72
N ARG A 11 -0.57 -21.33 21.63
CA ARG A 11 -1.76 -21.57 20.81
C ARG A 11 -1.43 -21.59 19.32
N VAL A 12 -0.64 -20.63 18.86
CA VAL A 12 -0.27 -20.52 17.44
C VAL A 12 0.76 -21.58 17.04
N GLY A 13 1.69 -21.92 17.93
CA GLY A 13 2.86 -22.77 17.64
C GLY A 13 2.74 -24.25 18.01
N SER A 14 1.55 -24.76 18.36
CA SER A 14 1.41 -26.14 18.85
C SER A 14 1.45 -27.24 17.80
N GLY A 15 1.48 -26.91 16.49
CA GLY A 15 1.60 -27.85 15.37
C GLY A 15 0.44 -27.80 14.38
N THR A 16 0.59 -28.46 13.22
CA THR A 16 -0.35 -28.35 12.09
C THR A 16 -1.80 -28.71 12.45
N HIS A 17 -2.01 -29.69 13.32
CA HIS A 17 -3.33 -30.20 13.69
C HIS A 17 -3.82 -29.72 15.07
N THR A 18 -2.96 -29.03 15.81
CA THR A 18 -3.16 -28.66 17.22
C THR A 18 -3.14 -27.14 17.42
N SER A 19 -2.60 -26.40 16.45
CA SER A 19 -2.62 -24.94 16.45
C SER A 19 -4.06 -24.43 16.53
N LYS A 20 -4.26 -23.43 17.37
CA LYS A 20 -5.54 -22.75 17.55
C LYS A 20 -5.45 -21.36 16.97
N ASN A 21 -6.53 -20.93 16.33
CA ASN A 21 -6.67 -19.53 15.94
C ASN A 21 -6.74 -18.67 17.20
N LEU A 22 -6.12 -17.50 17.13
CA LEU A 22 -6.36 -16.44 18.10
C LEU A 22 -7.65 -15.72 17.72
N THR A 23 -8.34 -15.20 18.72
CA THR A 23 -9.44 -14.25 18.50
C THR A 23 -8.89 -12.91 17.99
N ARG A 24 -9.76 -12.04 17.49
CA ARG A 24 -9.42 -10.66 17.09
C ARG A 24 -8.71 -9.91 18.22
N THR A 25 -9.26 -9.96 19.44
CA THR A 25 -8.69 -9.30 20.63
C THR A 25 -7.34 -9.89 21.03
N GLU A 26 -7.22 -11.22 21.09
CA GLU A 26 -5.95 -11.89 21.42
C GLU A 26 -4.85 -11.58 20.41
N THR A 27 -5.21 -11.49 19.13
CA THR A 27 -4.26 -11.13 18.07
C THR A 27 -3.84 -9.68 18.21
N ALA A 28 -4.76 -8.77 18.48
CA ALA A 28 -4.43 -7.37 18.75
C ALA A 28 -3.48 -7.24 19.95
N THR A 29 -3.73 -7.97 21.04
CA THR A 29 -2.83 -8.01 22.21
C THR A 29 -1.45 -8.54 21.81
N ALA A 30 -1.37 -9.71 21.15
CA ALA A 30 -0.11 -10.27 20.69
C ALA A 30 0.66 -9.28 19.80
N THR A 31 -0.02 -8.65 18.85
CA THR A 31 0.57 -7.64 17.96
C THR A 31 1.13 -6.46 18.73
N LYS A 32 0.39 -5.88 19.69
CA LYS A 32 0.91 -4.78 20.53
C LYS A 32 2.15 -5.19 21.30
N MET A 33 2.12 -6.35 21.97
CA MET A 33 3.28 -6.85 22.74
C MET A 33 4.51 -7.07 21.86
N MET A 34 4.34 -7.46 20.59
CA MET A 34 5.44 -7.61 19.63
C MET A 34 5.97 -6.25 19.17
N LEU A 35 5.09 -5.30 18.85
CA LEU A 35 5.47 -3.97 18.37
C LEU A 35 6.12 -3.10 19.46
N LEU A 36 5.63 -3.21 20.70
CA LEU A 36 6.16 -2.54 21.89
C LEU A 36 7.37 -3.28 22.50
N GLN A 37 7.78 -4.41 21.90
CA GLN A 37 8.90 -5.23 22.37
C GLN A 37 8.78 -5.72 23.83
N GLU A 38 7.56 -5.93 24.31
CA GLU A 38 7.28 -6.56 25.60
C GLU A 38 7.55 -8.08 25.57
N ALA A 39 7.38 -8.69 24.39
CA ALA A 39 7.81 -10.05 24.11
C ALA A 39 9.32 -10.09 23.79
N THR A 40 10.01 -11.16 24.20
CA THR A 40 11.45 -11.29 23.91
C THR A 40 11.71 -11.53 22.42
N PRO A 41 12.91 -11.24 21.90
CA PRO A 41 13.28 -11.54 20.51
C PRO A 41 12.97 -12.99 20.08
N ALA A 42 13.25 -13.96 20.95
CA ALA A 42 12.96 -15.37 20.69
C ALA A 42 11.44 -15.64 20.59
N GLN A 43 10.64 -15.03 21.46
CA GLN A 43 9.18 -15.14 21.42
C GLN A 43 8.59 -14.49 20.16
N ILE A 44 9.07 -13.30 19.80
CA ILE A 44 8.68 -12.57 18.59
C ILE A 44 8.97 -13.40 17.34
N GLY A 45 10.20 -13.90 17.20
CA GLY A 45 10.60 -14.71 16.05
C GLY A 45 9.81 -16.02 15.95
N ALA A 46 9.61 -16.71 17.07
CA ALA A 46 8.82 -17.93 17.13
C ALA A 46 7.36 -17.68 16.72
N PHE A 47 6.74 -16.59 17.22
CA PHE A 47 5.37 -16.24 16.85
C PHE A 47 5.26 -15.91 15.37
N ALA A 48 6.16 -15.08 14.84
CA ALA A 48 6.14 -14.65 13.45
C ALA A 48 6.19 -15.83 12.47
N ILE A 49 7.04 -16.84 12.74
CA ILE A 49 7.14 -18.03 11.90
C ILE A 49 5.99 -19.02 12.14
N ALA A 50 5.59 -19.26 13.39
CA ALA A 50 4.45 -20.13 13.68
C ALA A 50 3.16 -19.61 13.02
N HIS A 51 2.89 -18.30 13.13
CA HIS A 51 1.73 -17.64 12.54
C HIS A 51 1.79 -17.67 11.00
N ARG A 52 2.98 -17.50 10.42
CA ARG A 52 3.20 -17.67 8.97
C ARG A 52 2.83 -19.07 8.48
N ILE A 53 3.30 -20.12 9.18
CA ILE A 53 3.08 -21.52 8.81
C ILE A 53 1.60 -21.89 8.97
N LYS A 54 0.99 -21.51 10.10
CA LYS A 54 -0.45 -21.71 10.37
C LYS A 54 -1.34 -21.04 9.32
N ARG A 55 -0.88 -19.89 8.81
CA ARG A 55 -1.63 -18.91 8.01
C ARG A 55 -2.69 -18.19 8.86
N PRO A 56 -2.71 -16.85 8.85
CA PRO A 56 -3.69 -16.09 9.61
C PRO A 56 -5.11 -16.29 9.06
N THR A 57 -6.07 -16.32 9.96
CA THR A 57 -7.50 -16.16 9.67
C THR A 57 -7.85 -14.69 9.39
N PRO A 58 -9.04 -14.40 8.83
CA PRO A 58 -9.54 -13.03 8.73
C PRO A 58 -9.64 -12.30 10.07
N GLU A 59 -10.05 -12.99 11.14
CA GLU A 59 -10.16 -12.45 12.50
C GLU A 59 -8.80 -12.04 13.07
N GLU A 60 -7.78 -12.88 12.84
CA GLU A 60 -6.40 -12.56 13.23
C GLU A 60 -5.87 -11.37 12.41
N LEU A 61 -6.13 -11.31 11.10
CA LEU A 61 -5.75 -10.15 10.29
C LEU A 61 -6.44 -8.86 10.79
N ALA A 62 -7.73 -8.93 11.13
CA ALA A 62 -8.45 -7.80 11.72
C ALA A 62 -7.81 -7.36 13.05
N GLY A 63 -7.40 -8.30 13.91
CA GLY A 63 -6.73 -7.98 15.17
C GLY A 63 -5.36 -7.32 14.98
N ILE A 64 -4.57 -7.73 13.99
CA ILE A 64 -3.31 -7.03 13.64
C ILE A 64 -3.61 -5.58 13.23
N LEU A 65 -4.62 -5.39 12.38
CA LEU A 65 -5.02 -4.06 11.91
C LEU A 65 -5.56 -3.17 13.03
N ASP A 66 -6.26 -3.73 14.02
CA ASP A 66 -6.70 -2.97 15.20
C ASP A 66 -5.51 -2.48 16.04
N ALA A 67 -4.48 -3.30 16.20
CA ALA A 67 -3.26 -2.88 16.88
C ALA A 67 -2.52 -1.79 16.09
N PHE A 68 -2.48 -1.88 14.76
CA PHE A 68 -1.93 -0.83 13.90
C PHE A 68 -2.75 0.46 13.99
N GLU A 69 -4.07 0.36 14.09
CA GLU A 69 -4.94 1.51 14.30
C GLU A 69 -4.72 2.15 15.68
N VAL A 70 -4.45 1.39 16.73
CA VAL A 70 -4.20 1.96 18.06
C VAL A 70 -2.82 2.62 18.15
N LEU A 71 -1.77 1.96 17.64
CA LEU A 71 -0.39 2.40 17.82
C LEU A 71 0.13 3.32 16.71
N GLY A 72 -0.34 3.14 15.48
CA GLY A 72 0.17 3.87 14.32
C GLY A 72 -0.29 5.33 14.29
N SER A 73 0.62 6.22 13.91
CA SER A 73 0.28 7.61 13.60
C SER A 73 -0.72 7.69 12.45
N LYS A 74 -1.51 8.77 12.45
CA LYS A 74 -2.52 9.02 11.43
C LYS A 74 -2.45 10.48 11.03
N LEU A 75 -2.61 10.72 9.73
CA LEU A 75 -3.06 12.03 9.26
C LEU A 75 -4.55 12.15 9.51
N THR A 76 -5.05 13.37 9.51
CA THR A 76 -6.47 13.70 9.59
C THR A 76 -7.00 14.05 8.21
N VAL A 77 -8.24 13.64 7.93
CA VAL A 77 -8.91 14.05 6.69
C VAL A 77 -9.07 15.57 6.69
N ASN A 78 -8.62 16.21 5.62
CA ASN A 78 -8.84 17.63 5.42
C ASN A 78 -10.29 17.86 4.98
N PRO A 79 -11.11 18.62 5.74
CA PRO A 79 -12.50 18.87 5.38
C PRO A 79 -12.67 19.72 4.12
N HIS A 80 -11.60 20.38 3.65
CA HIS A 80 -11.58 21.13 2.39
C HIS A 80 -11.26 20.27 1.17
N HIS A 81 -10.92 18.99 1.34
CA HIS A 81 -10.79 18.07 0.22
C HIS A 81 -12.16 17.49 -0.14
N ASP A 82 -12.57 17.66 -1.39
CA ASP A 82 -13.88 17.22 -1.89
C ASP A 82 -14.05 15.69 -1.98
N TYR A 83 -12.95 14.93 -1.88
CA TYR A 83 -12.92 13.48 -2.10
C TYR A 83 -12.36 12.75 -0.88
N LYS A 84 -12.94 11.57 -0.60
CA LYS A 84 -12.38 10.65 0.39
C LYS A 84 -10.93 10.30 0.01
N PRO A 85 -9.97 10.34 0.96
CA PRO A 85 -8.58 10.02 0.67
C PRO A 85 -8.41 8.58 0.17
N VAL A 86 -7.43 8.37 -0.70
CA VAL A 86 -7.06 7.06 -1.24
C VAL A 86 -5.76 6.62 -0.60
N VAL A 87 -5.79 5.51 0.13
CA VAL A 87 -4.58 4.93 0.74
C VAL A 87 -4.02 3.86 -0.18
N LEU A 88 -2.81 4.07 -0.74
CA LEU A 88 -2.16 3.13 -1.66
C LEU A 88 -1.18 2.20 -0.93
N GLY A 89 -1.68 1.07 -0.45
CA GLY A 89 -0.92 0.05 0.28
C GLY A 89 -0.08 -0.86 -0.62
N ASN A 90 1.21 -0.56 -0.72
CA ASN A 90 2.18 -1.31 -1.52
C ASN A 90 3.13 -2.13 -0.65
N PRO A 91 3.69 -3.25 -1.15
CA PRO A 91 4.64 -4.06 -0.40
C PRO A 91 5.88 -3.26 0.03
N TYR A 92 6.19 -3.30 1.32
CA TYR A 92 7.31 -2.56 1.90
C TYR A 92 8.68 -3.12 1.49
N ASP A 93 8.76 -4.38 1.07
CA ASP A 93 10.00 -4.97 0.55
C ASP A 93 10.31 -4.60 -0.91
N GLY A 94 9.62 -3.57 -1.41
CA GLY A 94 9.97 -2.83 -2.62
C GLY A 94 9.67 -3.57 -3.93
N ARG A 95 10.06 -2.93 -5.04
CA ARG A 95 9.91 -3.47 -6.40
C ARG A 95 11.24 -4.03 -6.93
N SER A 96 11.24 -5.20 -7.57
CA SER A 96 12.50 -5.82 -8.03
C SER A 96 12.41 -6.53 -9.36
N ARG A 97 11.20 -6.76 -9.91
CA ARG A 97 11.05 -7.41 -11.21
C ARG A 97 10.52 -6.49 -12.30
N THR A 98 9.71 -5.50 -11.95
CA THR A 98 9.05 -4.62 -12.94
C THR A 98 9.10 -3.17 -12.47
N VAL A 99 9.14 -2.20 -13.37
CA VAL A 99 9.15 -0.78 -13.01
C VAL A 99 7.82 -0.38 -12.34
N PRO A 100 7.84 0.24 -11.14
CA PRO A 100 6.63 0.67 -10.45
C PRO A 100 6.01 1.91 -11.10
N VAL A 101 4.67 1.99 -11.14
CA VAL A 101 3.94 3.16 -11.68
C VAL A 101 3.08 3.85 -10.63
N THR A 102 3.07 3.35 -9.39
CA THR A 102 2.24 3.87 -8.30
C THR A 102 2.51 5.36 -8.01
N ILE A 103 3.76 5.82 -8.07
CA ILE A 103 4.09 7.24 -7.83
C ILE A 103 3.49 8.14 -8.91
N ILE A 104 3.58 7.74 -10.18
CA ILE A 104 2.95 8.46 -11.29
C ILE A 104 1.42 8.45 -11.10
N THR A 105 0.86 7.32 -10.67
CA THR A 105 -0.58 7.19 -10.38
C THR A 105 -1.02 8.15 -9.27
N ALA A 106 -0.25 8.25 -8.17
CA ALA A 106 -0.51 9.18 -7.08
C ALA A 106 -0.49 10.64 -7.58
N LEU A 107 0.52 11.00 -8.37
CA LEU A 107 0.60 12.34 -8.97
C LEU A 107 -0.59 12.63 -9.90
N ILE A 108 -0.99 11.69 -10.77
CA ILE A 108 -2.18 11.84 -11.62
C ILE A 108 -3.43 12.14 -10.78
N LEU A 109 -3.69 11.36 -9.73
CA LEU A 109 -4.86 11.56 -8.87
C LEU A 109 -4.85 12.93 -8.18
N THR A 110 -3.70 13.35 -7.65
CA THR A 110 -3.58 14.64 -6.97
C THR A 110 -3.66 15.85 -7.91
N THR A 111 -3.46 15.69 -9.23
CA THR A 111 -3.72 16.78 -10.21
C THR A 111 -5.21 17.11 -10.37
N VAL A 112 -6.09 16.19 -9.97
CA VAL A 112 -7.55 16.36 -10.01
C VAL A 112 -8.15 16.38 -8.60
N ASN A 113 -7.35 16.77 -7.61
CA ASN A 113 -7.72 16.95 -6.20
C ASN A 113 -8.29 15.71 -5.52
N VAL A 114 -7.95 14.50 -5.98
CA VAL A 114 -8.19 13.27 -5.21
C VAL A 114 -7.04 13.13 -4.21
N PRO A 115 -7.29 13.19 -2.88
CA PRO A 115 -6.22 13.04 -1.90
C PRO A 115 -5.67 11.63 -1.91
N VAL A 116 -4.35 11.52 -1.88
CA VAL A 116 -3.63 10.25 -1.88
C VAL A 116 -2.72 10.19 -0.68
N VAL A 117 -2.78 9.09 0.05
CA VAL A 117 -1.85 8.77 1.12
C VAL A 117 -1.12 7.49 0.78
N MET A 118 0.20 7.58 0.83
CA MET A 118 1.11 6.46 0.64
C MET A 118 1.81 6.19 1.98
N HIS A 119 2.31 4.97 2.14
CA HIS A 119 3.09 4.61 3.31
C HIS A 119 4.10 3.53 2.93
N GLY A 120 5.19 3.50 3.68
CA GLY A 120 6.32 2.63 3.39
C GLY A 120 7.51 2.96 4.28
N GLY A 121 8.57 2.17 4.17
CA GLY A 121 9.82 2.46 4.85
C GLY A 121 11.00 2.27 3.91
N ASP A 122 12.15 2.01 4.51
CA ASP A 122 13.37 1.65 3.80
C ASP A 122 13.27 0.33 3.03
N CYS A 123 14.36 0.00 2.36
CA CYS A 123 14.55 -1.33 1.79
C CYS A 123 14.38 -2.40 2.89
N MET A 124 13.55 -3.40 2.62
CA MET A 124 13.15 -4.43 3.60
C MET A 124 13.28 -5.85 3.03
N PRO A 125 13.38 -6.85 3.91
CA PRO A 125 13.43 -8.25 3.50
C PRO A 125 12.03 -8.73 3.09
N THR A 126 11.94 -9.72 2.21
CA THR A 126 13.05 -10.57 1.72
C THR A 126 13.48 -10.23 0.30
N LYS A 127 12.83 -9.28 -0.33
CA LYS A 127 13.01 -8.96 -1.75
C LYS A 127 14.12 -7.94 -1.98
N TYR A 128 14.32 -7.03 -1.02
CA TYR A 128 15.28 -5.92 -1.13
C TYR A 128 15.11 -5.12 -2.42
N GLY A 129 13.85 -4.91 -2.83
CA GLY A 129 13.52 -4.11 -4.01
C GLY A 129 13.67 -2.62 -3.73
N ILE A 130 13.49 -1.80 -4.78
CA ILE A 130 13.43 -0.35 -4.64
C ILE A 130 12.16 0.03 -3.83
N PRO A 131 12.30 0.68 -2.65
CA PRO A 131 11.16 1.16 -1.89
C PRO A 131 10.61 2.46 -2.50
N LEU A 132 9.36 2.80 -2.18
CA LEU A 132 8.72 4.03 -2.68
C LEU A 132 9.45 5.29 -2.22
N ILE A 133 10.00 5.29 -0.99
CA ILE A 133 10.72 6.45 -0.44
C ILE A 133 11.95 6.80 -1.27
N GLU A 134 12.70 5.81 -1.76
CA GLU A 134 13.89 6.03 -2.59
C GLU A 134 13.53 6.69 -3.92
N ILE A 135 12.41 6.29 -4.53
CA ILE A 135 11.95 6.93 -5.78
C ILE A 135 11.54 8.38 -5.53
N TRP A 136 10.82 8.67 -4.44
CA TRP A 136 10.47 10.04 -4.08
C TRP A 136 11.70 10.93 -3.84
N GLN A 137 12.71 10.41 -3.14
CA GLN A 137 13.97 11.11 -2.92
C GLN A 137 14.69 11.44 -4.24
N GLN A 138 14.74 10.50 -5.17
CA GLN A 138 15.31 10.72 -6.50
C GLN A 138 14.48 11.68 -7.37
N LEU A 139 13.20 11.85 -7.06
CA LEU A 139 12.34 12.89 -7.63
C LEU A 139 12.41 14.21 -6.84
N GLY A 140 13.34 14.37 -5.90
CA GLY A 140 13.56 15.62 -5.17
C GLY A 140 12.54 15.91 -4.07
N VAL A 141 11.84 14.89 -3.54
CA VAL A 141 10.89 15.01 -2.42
C VAL A 141 11.29 14.06 -1.32
N ASN A 142 11.85 14.58 -0.21
CA ASN A 142 12.35 13.75 0.87
C ASN A 142 11.36 13.58 2.03
N PHE A 143 10.37 12.70 1.85
CA PHE A 143 9.35 12.47 2.88
C PHE A 143 9.87 11.92 4.22
N SER A 144 11.13 11.44 4.29
CA SER A 144 11.70 10.92 5.54
C SER A 144 12.00 12.00 6.57
N ASP A 145 12.11 13.26 6.15
CA ASP A 145 12.60 14.36 6.98
C ASP A 145 11.48 15.03 7.79
N PHE A 146 10.22 14.74 7.44
CA PHE A 146 9.06 15.38 8.02
C PHE A 146 8.55 14.62 9.24
N ASN A 147 8.31 15.35 10.32
CA ASN A 147 7.48 14.84 11.42
C ASN A 147 6.00 14.79 11.01
N LEU A 148 5.15 14.21 11.86
CA LEU A 148 3.73 14.02 11.56
C LEU A 148 2.98 15.33 11.26
N ALA A 149 3.32 16.43 11.95
CA ALA A 149 2.66 17.73 11.71
C ALA A 149 3.05 18.31 10.35
N GLN A 150 4.32 18.20 9.96
CA GLN A 150 4.79 18.61 8.63
C GLN A 150 4.19 17.71 7.54
N ALA A 151 4.09 16.40 7.77
CA ALA A 151 3.44 15.48 6.86
C ALA A 151 1.95 15.81 6.66
N GLN A 152 1.25 16.24 7.72
CA GLN A 152 -0.12 16.76 7.64
C GLN A 152 -0.21 18.03 6.80
N GLU A 153 0.68 19.00 7.04
CA GLU A 153 0.70 20.26 6.28
C GLU A 153 0.94 20.02 4.78
N ILE A 154 1.89 19.13 4.45
CA ILE A 154 2.16 18.74 3.06
C ILE A 154 0.94 18.07 2.45
N TYR A 155 0.30 17.14 3.17
CA TYR A 155 -0.91 16.47 2.73
C TYR A 155 -2.06 17.45 2.46
N ASP A 156 -2.27 18.40 3.36
CA ASP A 156 -3.34 19.41 3.27
C ASP A 156 -3.18 20.29 2.03
N GLN A 157 -1.97 20.79 1.78
CA GLN A 157 -1.69 21.70 0.68
C GLN A 157 -1.55 21.00 -0.68
N SER A 158 -1.03 19.77 -0.71
CA SER A 158 -0.69 19.07 -1.95
C SER A 158 -1.66 17.95 -2.33
N CYS A 159 -2.59 17.56 -1.46
CA CYS A 159 -3.38 16.33 -1.60
C CYS A 159 -2.52 15.04 -1.60
N LEU A 160 -1.23 15.11 -1.24
CA LEU A 160 -0.34 13.95 -1.19
C LEU A 160 0.32 13.84 0.19
N GLY A 161 0.06 12.72 0.87
CA GLY A 161 0.71 12.38 2.13
C GLY A 161 1.58 11.14 1.99
N PHE A 162 2.70 11.09 2.71
CA PHE A 162 3.53 9.89 2.82
C PHE A 162 3.90 9.63 4.27
N LEU A 163 3.50 8.47 4.80
CA LEU A 163 3.85 8.06 6.16
C LEU A 163 5.06 7.14 6.09
N TYR A 164 6.23 7.73 6.33
CA TYR A 164 7.50 7.03 6.43
C TYR A 164 7.59 6.25 7.75
N LEU A 165 7.62 4.91 7.66
CA LEU A 165 7.51 3.98 8.77
C LEU A 165 8.48 4.28 9.94
N PRO A 166 9.80 4.53 9.71
CA PRO A 166 10.72 4.83 10.82
C PRO A 166 10.35 6.07 11.63
N GLN A 167 9.75 7.07 10.98
CA GLN A 167 9.40 8.34 11.61
C GLN A 167 7.98 8.35 12.18
N HIS A 168 7.04 7.70 11.49
CA HIS A 168 5.60 7.84 11.77
C HIS A 168 5.00 6.61 12.45
N PHE A 169 5.67 5.46 12.43
CA PHE A 169 5.22 4.29 13.17
C PHE A 169 6.44 3.47 13.62
N PRO A 170 7.29 4.05 14.50
CA PRO A 170 8.57 3.49 14.90
C PRO A 170 8.46 2.11 15.57
N GLU A 171 7.36 1.81 16.27
CA GLU A 171 7.09 0.50 16.85
C GLU A 171 6.99 -0.59 15.77
N ALA A 172 6.37 -0.29 14.63
CA ALA A 172 6.36 -1.19 13.48
C ALA A 172 7.71 -1.25 12.77
N HIS A 173 8.45 -0.14 12.70
CA HIS A 173 9.82 -0.16 12.18
C HIS A 173 10.77 -1.04 13.01
N ASN A 174 10.64 -1.00 14.33
CA ASN A 174 11.43 -1.83 15.25
C ASN A 174 11.22 -3.35 15.05
N PHE A 175 10.18 -3.74 14.31
CA PHE A 175 9.96 -5.13 13.92
C PHE A 175 10.83 -5.59 12.74
N VAL A 176 11.35 -4.66 11.93
CA VAL A 176 12.13 -4.94 10.72
C VAL A 176 13.41 -5.74 11.00
N PRO A 177 14.22 -5.45 12.04
CA PRO A 177 15.39 -6.26 12.36
C PRO A 177 15.09 -7.74 12.62
N PHE A 178 13.93 -8.07 13.21
CA PHE A 178 13.52 -9.47 13.37
C PHE A 178 13.21 -10.11 12.01
N ARG A 179 12.57 -9.38 11.09
CA ARG A 179 12.29 -9.85 9.74
C ARG A 179 13.58 -10.15 8.96
N GLU A 180 14.62 -9.32 9.15
CA GLU A 180 15.94 -9.54 8.55
C GLU A 180 16.56 -10.86 9.04
N GLN A 181 16.59 -11.07 10.36
CA GLN A 181 17.13 -12.30 10.94
C GLN A 181 16.33 -13.56 10.55
N ILE A 182 15.01 -13.44 10.44
CA ILE A 182 14.12 -14.55 10.08
C ILE A 182 14.22 -14.91 8.59
N GLY A 183 14.47 -13.93 7.71
CA GLY A 183 14.58 -14.15 6.27
C GLY A 183 13.28 -14.63 5.60
N LYS A 184 12.11 -14.34 6.19
CA LYS A 184 10.77 -14.64 5.63
C LYS A 184 9.80 -13.50 5.91
N ARG A 185 8.84 -13.30 4.99
CA ARG A 185 7.72 -12.36 5.17
C ARG A 185 6.76 -12.85 6.26
N PRO A 186 6.60 -12.19 7.40
CA PRO A 186 5.58 -12.57 8.37
C PRO A 186 4.18 -12.14 7.89
N PRO A 187 3.09 -12.63 8.51
CA PRO A 187 1.73 -12.15 8.25
C PRO A 187 1.54 -10.64 8.35
N PHE A 188 2.36 -9.97 9.17
CA PHE A 188 2.44 -8.52 9.29
C PHE A 188 2.71 -7.83 7.95
N ALA A 189 3.52 -8.43 7.06
CA ALA A 189 3.77 -7.88 5.73
C ALA A 189 2.52 -7.86 4.84
N THR A 190 1.50 -8.67 5.15
CA THR A 190 0.18 -8.60 4.48
C THR A 190 -0.70 -7.54 5.15
N ALA A 191 -0.66 -7.43 6.49
CA ALA A 191 -1.41 -6.41 7.22
C ALA A 191 -0.94 -4.99 6.88
N GLU A 192 0.36 -4.77 6.68
CA GLU A 192 0.96 -3.50 6.23
C GLU A 192 0.29 -2.97 4.96
N LEU A 193 -0.09 -3.83 4.01
CA LEU A 193 -0.79 -3.43 2.77
C LEU A 193 -2.19 -2.88 3.01
N ALA A 194 -2.78 -3.20 4.17
CA ALA A 194 -4.13 -2.80 4.55
C ALA A 194 -4.13 -1.81 5.73
N TRP A 195 -2.95 -1.29 6.11
CA TRP A 195 -2.86 -0.23 7.09
C TRP A 195 -3.50 1.04 6.54
N CYS A 196 -4.35 1.68 7.35
CA CYS A 196 -4.95 2.96 7.01
C CYS A 196 -4.43 4.02 7.99
N PRO A 197 -3.40 4.81 7.61
CA PRO A 197 -2.87 5.87 8.47
C PRO A 197 -3.66 7.17 8.33
N ILE A 198 -4.98 7.07 8.29
CA ILE A 198 -5.91 8.21 8.20
C ILE A 198 -6.96 8.08 9.30
N ALA A 199 -7.14 9.15 10.07
CA ALA A 199 -8.24 9.30 11.00
C ALA A 199 -9.47 9.81 10.21
N GLY A 200 -10.42 8.90 9.97
CA GLY A 200 -11.64 9.18 9.20
C GLY A 200 -11.89 8.13 8.12
N GLU A 201 -12.85 8.41 7.24
CA GLU A 201 -13.16 7.53 6.11
C GLU A 201 -12.13 7.67 4.99
N ALA A 202 -11.66 6.55 4.45
CA ALA A 202 -10.73 6.51 3.32
C ALA A 202 -11.04 5.32 2.41
N ASN A 203 -10.66 5.43 1.13
CA ASN A 203 -10.62 4.32 0.19
C ASN A 203 -9.31 3.56 0.36
N LEU A 204 -9.36 2.37 0.94
CA LEU A 204 -8.16 1.54 1.11
C LEU A 204 -7.86 0.74 -0.16
N VAL A 205 -6.68 0.93 -0.73
CA VAL A 205 -6.21 0.16 -1.89
C VAL A 205 -5.08 -0.76 -1.44
N ALA A 206 -5.22 -2.06 -1.68
CA ALA A 206 -4.19 -3.03 -1.33
C ALA A 206 -3.93 -4.00 -2.47
N GLY A 207 -2.66 -4.23 -2.76
CA GLY A 207 -2.23 -5.24 -3.71
C GLY A 207 -2.22 -6.66 -3.13
N PHE A 208 -2.40 -7.67 -3.97
CA PHE A 208 -2.23 -9.07 -3.59
C PHE A 208 -1.72 -9.93 -4.76
N VAL A 209 -1.20 -11.12 -4.45
CA VAL A 209 -0.64 -12.05 -5.45
C VAL A 209 -1.51 -13.29 -5.69
N HIS A 210 -2.24 -13.76 -4.68
CA HIS A 210 -3.02 -14.99 -4.73
C HIS A 210 -4.47 -14.76 -4.25
N PRO A 211 -5.48 -15.39 -4.88
CA PRO A 211 -6.90 -15.21 -4.52
C PRO A 211 -7.25 -15.40 -3.03
N PRO A 212 -6.64 -16.34 -2.27
CA PRO A 212 -6.94 -16.48 -0.85
C PRO A 212 -6.60 -15.23 -0.01
N THR A 213 -5.68 -14.39 -0.48
CA THR A 213 -5.34 -13.12 0.19
C THR A 213 -6.45 -12.08 -0.01
N GLU A 214 -7.06 -12.03 -1.20
CA GLU A 214 -8.20 -11.15 -1.49
C GLU A 214 -9.37 -11.43 -0.53
N GLU A 215 -9.74 -12.71 -0.39
CA GLU A 215 -10.84 -13.11 0.48
C GLU A 215 -10.55 -12.84 1.96
N ARG A 216 -9.29 -13.04 2.39
CA ARG A 216 -8.87 -12.70 3.75
C ARG A 216 -9.00 -11.21 4.03
N PHE A 217 -8.58 -10.34 3.09
CA PHE A 217 -8.76 -8.90 3.23
C PHE A 217 -10.23 -8.52 3.32
N ARG A 218 -11.06 -8.99 2.38
CA ARG A 218 -12.51 -8.73 2.36
C ARG A 218 -13.18 -9.13 3.68
N SER A 219 -12.90 -10.33 4.16
CA SER A 219 -13.47 -10.84 5.41
C SER A 219 -12.99 -10.02 6.62
N ALA A 220 -11.70 -9.67 6.70
CA ALA A 220 -11.17 -8.80 7.76
C ALA A 220 -11.76 -7.40 7.72
N PHE A 221 -11.95 -6.83 6.53
CA PHE A 221 -12.60 -5.54 6.32
C PHE A 221 -14.06 -5.56 6.75
N LYS A 222 -14.80 -6.61 6.43
CA LYS A 222 -16.18 -6.80 6.93
C LYS A 222 -16.22 -6.84 8.47
N ILE A 223 -15.30 -7.56 9.12
CA ILE A 223 -15.17 -7.61 10.59
C ILE A 223 -14.88 -6.22 11.19
N ARG A 224 -14.09 -5.40 10.48
CA ARG A 224 -13.73 -4.02 10.90
C ARG A 224 -14.72 -2.94 10.44
N GLY A 225 -15.76 -3.30 9.68
CA GLY A 225 -16.69 -2.33 9.09
C GLY A 225 -16.08 -1.45 7.98
N THR A 226 -14.94 -1.85 7.40
CA THR A 226 -14.30 -1.15 6.28
C THR A 226 -14.98 -1.52 4.97
N ASN A 227 -15.81 -0.64 4.42
CA ASN A 227 -16.57 -0.93 3.20
C ASN A 227 -15.91 -0.38 1.92
N ASP A 228 -15.21 0.76 2.01
CA ASP A 228 -14.60 1.43 0.87
C ASP A 228 -13.18 0.87 0.63
N PHE A 229 -13.07 -0.11 -0.26
CA PHE A 229 -11.78 -0.73 -0.59
C PHE A 229 -11.62 -1.04 -2.09
N THR A 230 -10.38 -1.24 -2.52
CA THR A 230 -9.99 -1.73 -3.84
C THR A 230 -8.82 -2.71 -3.68
N LEU A 231 -9.07 -3.99 -3.90
CA LEU A 231 -8.06 -5.04 -3.83
C LEU A 231 -7.61 -5.42 -5.23
N VAL A 232 -6.33 -5.29 -5.51
CA VAL A 232 -5.78 -5.45 -6.86
C VAL A 232 -4.86 -6.67 -6.90
N LYS A 233 -5.07 -7.60 -7.85
CA LYS A 233 -4.08 -8.64 -8.14
C LYS A 233 -2.90 -8.07 -8.94
N GLY A 234 -2.18 -7.16 -8.30
CA GLY A 234 -1.22 -6.30 -8.97
C GLY A 234 0.14 -6.96 -9.19
N LEU A 235 0.97 -6.25 -9.95
CA LEU A 235 2.34 -6.66 -10.22
C LEU A 235 3.12 -6.76 -8.92
N GLU A 236 3.64 -7.95 -8.63
CA GLU A 236 4.39 -8.24 -7.41
C GLU A 236 3.62 -7.99 -6.10
N GLY A 237 2.28 -7.98 -6.15
CA GLY A 237 1.42 -7.67 -5.01
C GLY A 237 1.32 -6.18 -4.69
N SER A 238 1.71 -5.30 -5.62
CA SER A 238 1.50 -3.85 -5.55
C SER A 238 0.08 -3.44 -5.96
N CYS A 239 -0.19 -2.14 -5.90
CA CYS A 239 -1.41 -1.54 -6.44
C CYS A 239 -1.38 -1.39 -7.98
N ASP A 240 -0.29 -1.81 -8.66
CA ASP A 240 -0.13 -1.62 -10.10
C ASP A 240 -0.79 -2.74 -10.92
N LEU A 241 -1.65 -2.36 -11.85
CA LEU A 241 -2.24 -3.21 -12.88
C LEU A 241 -1.18 -3.67 -13.88
N SER A 242 -1.31 -4.92 -14.31
CA SER A 242 -0.48 -5.50 -15.37
C SER A 242 -1.04 -5.17 -16.74
N ARG A 243 -0.17 -4.89 -17.71
CA ARG A 243 -0.53 -4.75 -19.12
C ARG A 243 -0.55 -6.07 -19.87
N SER A 244 0.12 -7.09 -19.35
CA SER A 244 0.33 -8.37 -20.03
C SER A 244 -0.81 -9.38 -19.85
N ARG A 245 -1.73 -9.11 -18.91
CA ARG A 245 -2.86 -9.98 -18.58
C ARG A 245 -4.07 -9.18 -18.10
N THR A 246 -5.23 -9.83 -18.11
CA THR A 246 -6.45 -9.32 -17.45
C THR A 246 -6.17 -9.06 -15.97
N ALA A 247 -6.48 -7.85 -15.51
CA ALA A 247 -6.42 -7.48 -14.11
C ALA A 247 -7.67 -7.99 -13.37
N ILE A 248 -7.45 -8.53 -12.18
CA ILE A 248 -8.52 -8.99 -11.28
C ILE A 248 -8.57 -8.01 -10.13
N ILE A 249 -9.69 -7.31 -9.98
CA ILE A 249 -9.87 -6.27 -8.96
C ILE A 249 -11.16 -6.53 -8.20
N ALA A 250 -11.11 -6.58 -6.87
CA ALA A 250 -12.29 -6.59 -6.01
C ALA A 250 -12.52 -5.20 -5.40
N MET A 251 -13.72 -4.66 -5.53
CA MET A 251 -14.06 -3.29 -5.13
C MET A 251 -15.22 -3.30 -4.14
N GLY A 252 -15.03 -2.72 -2.98
CA GLY A 252 -16.07 -2.45 -2.00
C GLY A 252 -16.49 -0.99 -2.03
N ARG A 253 -17.78 -0.74 -1.79
CA ARG A 253 -18.33 0.60 -1.56
C ARG A 253 -19.33 0.55 -0.40
N SER A 254 -19.32 1.58 0.44
CA SER A 254 -20.30 1.74 1.52
C SER A 254 -21.74 1.63 0.99
N GLY A 255 -22.53 0.73 1.58
CA GLY A 255 -23.94 0.52 1.21
C GLY A 255 -24.17 -0.39 0.01
N SER A 256 -23.17 -1.13 -0.47
CA SER A 256 -23.32 -2.09 -1.58
C SER A 256 -22.52 -3.37 -1.34
N ASP A 257 -22.94 -4.47 -1.98
CA ASP A 257 -22.09 -5.64 -2.10
C ASP A 257 -20.85 -5.32 -2.91
N PHE A 258 -19.76 -6.04 -2.64
CA PHE A 258 -18.54 -5.88 -3.42
C PHE A 258 -18.73 -6.35 -4.86
N GLU A 259 -17.97 -5.75 -5.77
CA GLU A 259 -17.88 -6.15 -7.16
C GLU A 259 -16.51 -6.75 -7.47
N ARG A 260 -16.44 -7.70 -8.40
CA ARG A 260 -15.17 -8.14 -8.99
C ARG A 260 -15.11 -7.74 -10.45
N LEU A 261 -14.20 -6.84 -10.78
CA LEU A 261 -13.91 -6.39 -12.14
C LEU A 261 -12.79 -7.24 -12.75
N LEU A 262 -13.03 -7.71 -13.97
CA LEU A 262 -12.02 -8.28 -14.86
C LEU A 262 -11.72 -7.26 -15.95
N LEU A 263 -10.59 -6.58 -15.86
CA LEU A 263 -10.19 -5.54 -16.79
C LEU A 263 -9.11 -6.09 -17.72
N ASP A 264 -9.44 -6.33 -18.99
CA ASP A 264 -8.43 -6.69 -19.99
C ASP A 264 -7.89 -5.41 -20.66
N PRO A 265 -6.58 -5.12 -20.56
CA PRO A 265 -5.99 -3.99 -21.26
C PRO A 265 -6.17 -4.04 -22.78
N HIS A 266 -6.46 -5.21 -23.36
CA HIS A 266 -6.74 -5.37 -24.80
C HIS A 266 -7.94 -4.55 -25.25
N ASP A 267 -9.01 -4.54 -24.46
CA ASP A 267 -10.29 -3.88 -24.79
C ASP A 267 -10.14 -2.35 -24.95
N TYR A 268 -9.02 -1.81 -24.46
CA TYR A 268 -8.70 -0.39 -24.43
C TYR A 268 -7.44 -0.04 -25.24
N ASN A 269 -6.92 -0.98 -26.04
CA ASN A 269 -5.66 -0.83 -26.79
C ASN A 269 -4.44 -0.52 -25.90
N LEU A 270 -4.45 -0.95 -24.64
CA LEU A 270 -3.38 -0.73 -23.66
C LEU A 270 -2.57 -2.01 -23.37
N ARG A 271 -2.92 -3.14 -23.98
CA ARG A 271 -2.18 -4.41 -23.84
C ARG A 271 -0.73 -4.27 -24.29
N GLY A 272 0.16 -4.98 -23.61
CA GLY A 272 1.58 -4.97 -23.89
C GLY A 272 2.38 -5.69 -22.81
N SER A 273 3.70 -5.62 -22.89
CA SER A 273 4.57 -6.18 -21.86
C SER A 273 4.65 -5.25 -20.65
N ASP A 274 4.76 -5.84 -19.46
CA ASP A 274 5.16 -5.11 -18.26
C ASP A 274 6.67 -4.82 -18.34
N ILE A 275 7.08 -3.58 -18.07
CA ILE A 275 8.49 -3.19 -18.18
C ILE A 275 9.28 -3.81 -17.03
N LEU A 276 10.32 -4.58 -17.36
CA LEU A 276 11.18 -5.20 -16.35
C LEU A 276 12.06 -4.15 -15.66
N LEU A 277 12.34 -4.38 -14.38
CA LEU A 277 13.28 -3.56 -13.62
C LEU A 277 14.67 -4.15 -13.77
N GLU A 278 15.54 -3.45 -14.50
CA GLU A 278 16.93 -3.85 -14.73
C GLU A 278 17.89 -3.10 -13.79
N SER A 279 17.57 -1.85 -13.47
CA SER A 279 18.35 -1.03 -12.53
C SER A 279 17.50 0.04 -11.86
N LYS A 280 17.97 0.57 -10.72
CA LYS A 280 17.31 1.70 -10.05
C LYS A 280 17.35 2.97 -10.91
N SER A 281 18.44 3.23 -11.62
CA SER A 281 18.56 4.38 -12.53
C SER A 281 17.56 4.32 -13.68
N GLN A 282 17.29 3.13 -14.22
CA GLN A 282 16.24 2.94 -15.22
C GLN A 282 14.86 3.30 -14.66
N VAL A 283 14.55 2.88 -13.43
CA VAL A 283 13.26 3.23 -12.79
C VAL A 283 13.08 4.74 -12.72
N ILE A 284 14.11 5.46 -12.27
CA ILE A 284 14.05 6.93 -12.15
C ILE A 284 13.92 7.59 -13.52
N SER A 285 14.74 7.19 -14.51
CA SER A 285 14.69 7.72 -15.88
C SER A 285 13.30 7.56 -16.50
N LEU A 286 12.75 6.35 -16.47
CA LEU A 286 11.43 6.08 -17.05
C LEU A 286 10.30 6.81 -16.31
N THR A 287 10.43 6.96 -14.99
CA THR A 287 9.48 7.71 -14.19
C THR A 287 9.52 9.20 -14.57
N GLN A 288 10.70 9.78 -14.70
CA GLN A 288 10.90 11.18 -15.11
C GLN A 288 10.39 11.44 -16.53
N GLU A 289 10.70 10.57 -17.49
CA GLU A 289 10.19 10.68 -18.87
C GLU A 289 8.66 10.77 -18.91
N VAL A 290 7.96 9.92 -18.14
CA VAL A 290 6.49 9.94 -18.08
C VAL A 290 5.97 11.22 -17.41
N ILE A 291 6.62 11.66 -16.33
CA ILE A 291 6.26 12.90 -15.62
C ILE A 291 6.44 14.13 -16.53
N GLU A 292 7.47 14.13 -17.37
CA GLU A 292 7.74 15.19 -18.34
C GLU A 292 6.78 15.22 -19.54
N GLY A 293 5.91 14.21 -19.68
CA GLY A 293 5.03 14.05 -20.84
C GLY A 293 5.77 13.57 -22.10
N SER A 294 6.98 13.05 -21.95
CA SER A 294 7.80 12.53 -23.05
C SER A 294 7.29 11.16 -23.53
N LYS A 295 7.68 10.78 -24.75
CA LYS A 295 7.46 9.41 -25.24
C LYS A 295 8.29 8.45 -24.39
N SER A 296 7.62 7.64 -23.57
CA SER A 296 8.24 6.62 -22.74
C SER A 296 7.58 5.26 -22.92
N GLN A 297 8.35 4.18 -22.80
CA GLN A 297 7.82 2.82 -22.78
C GLN A 297 6.91 2.55 -21.56
N LEU A 298 7.08 3.32 -20.48
CA LEU A 298 6.27 3.23 -19.27
C LEU A 298 4.93 3.96 -19.40
N LEU A 299 4.79 4.88 -20.37
CA LEU A 299 3.62 5.75 -20.52
C LEU A 299 2.28 5.00 -20.57
N PRO A 300 2.11 3.92 -21.36
CA PRO A 300 0.81 3.26 -21.39
C PRO A 300 0.48 2.49 -20.09
N ALA A 301 1.49 2.11 -19.30
CA ALA A 301 1.26 1.56 -17.97
C ALA A 301 0.78 2.64 -16.99
N ALA A 302 1.32 3.86 -17.10
CA ALA A 302 0.84 5.01 -16.35
C ALA A 302 -0.61 5.41 -16.74
N ILE A 303 -0.95 5.37 -18.04
CA ILE A 303 -2.32 5.61 -18.52
C ILE A 303 -3.29 4.55 -17.99
N LEU A 304 -2.94 3.26 -18.10
CA LEU A 304 -3.77 2.16 -17.60
C LEU A 304 -4.05 2.30 -16.09
N ASN A 305 -3.01 2.58 -15.30
CA ASN A 305 -3.16 2.67 -13.85
C ASN A 305 -3.87 3.97 -13.43
N GLY A 306 -3.38 5.12 -13.91
CA GLY A 306 -3.99 6.41 -13.62
C GLY A 306 -5.46 6.46 -14.03
N GLY A 307 -5.80 5.98 -15.23
CA GLY A 307 -7.17 6.02 -15.72
C GLY A 307 -8.11 5.07 -14.98
N PHE A 308 -7.64 3.88 -14.60
CA PHE A 308 -8.41 2.99 -13.72
C PHE A 308 -8.75 3.67 -12.40
N TYR A 309 -7.77 4.28 -11.73
CA TYR A 309 -8.02 4.93 -10.44
C TYR A 309 -8.84 6.22 -10.56
N LEU A 310 -8.68 7.00 -11.64
CA LEU A 310 -9.54 8.15 -11.94
C LEU A 310 -11.00 7.72 -12.07
N TRP A 311 -11.28 6.64 -12.81
CA TRP A 311 -12.63 6.08 -12.89
C TRP A 311 -13.11 5.54 -11.52
N ARG A 312 -12.27 4.75 -10.84
CA ARG A 312 -12.61 4.12 -9.55
C ARG A 312 -13.01 5.14 -8.48
N PHE A 313 -12.39 6.31 -8.49
CA PHE A 313 -12.63 7.39 -7.52
C PHE A 313 -13.49 8.53 -8.07
N GLY A 314 -14.26 8.26 -9.13
CA GLY A 314 -15.36 9.14 -9.57
C GLY A 314 -14.93 10.36 -10.37
N ARG A 315 -13.68 10.40 -10.86
CA ARG A 315 -13.16 11.46 -11.73
C ARG A 315 -13.42 11.22 -13.21
N ALA A 316 -13.89 10.02 -13.58
CA ALA A 316 -14.34 9.67 -14.92
C ALA A 316 -15.57 8.77 -14.83
N LYS A 317 -16.52 8.88 -15.78
CA LYS A 317 -17.78 8.12 -15.78
C LYS A 317 -17.62 6.71 -16.35
N SER A 318 -16.55 6.48 -17.11
CA SER A 318 -16.19 5.16 -17.68
C SER A 318 -14.68 4.93 -17.62
N LEU A 319 -14.25 3.67 -17.76
CA LEU A 319 -12.84 3.33 -17.87
C LEU A 319 -12.19 4.00 -19.10
N GLN A 320 -12.88 4.04 -20.23
CA GLN A 320 -12.40 4.71 -21.45
C GLN A 320 -12.12 6.20 -21.20
N GLU A 321 -13.06 6.90 -20.55
CA GLU A 321 -12.89 8.30 -20.17
C GLU A 321 -11.76 8.46 -19.15
N GLY A 322 -11.61 7.53 -18.20
CA GLY A 322 -10.49 7.51 -17.26
C GLY A 322 -9.14 7.42 -17.95
N PHE A 323 -8.99 6.51 -18.92
CA PHE A 323 -7.75 6.37 -19.69
C PHE A 323 -7.45 7.60 -20.54
N GLN A 324 -8.47 8.19 -21.18
CA GLN A 324 -8.29 9.43 -21.92
C GLN A 324 -7.85 10.57 -21.00
N LEU A 325 -8.51 10.73 -19.85
CA LEU A 325 -8.18 11.77 -18.87
C LEU A 325 -6.75 11.59 -18.31
N ALA A 326 -6.33 10.36 -18.02
CA ALA A 326 -4.96 10.09 -17.59
C ALA A 326 -3.93 10.47 -18.66
N ALA A 327 -4.20 10.13 -19.92
CA ALA A 327 -3.33 10.50 -21.05
C ALA A 327 -3.22 12.02 -21.19
N ASP A 328 -4.36 12.74 -21.12
CA ASP A 328 -4.39 14.20 -21.22
C ASP A 328 -3.62 14.86 -20.06
N ILE A 329 -3.80 14.39 -18.82
CA ILE A 329 -3.09 14.89 -17.63
C ILE A 329 -1.57 14.73 -17.77
N LEU A 330 -1.11 13.60 -18.32
CA LEU A 330 0.31 13.33 -18.53
C LEU A 330 0.89 14.20 -19.64
N ILE A 331 0.24 14.26 -20.80
CA ILE A 331 0.75 14.97 -21.99
C ILE A 331 0.71 16.49 -21.83
N THR A 332 -0.29 17.02 -21.09
CA THR A 332 -0.39 18.47 -20.84
C THR A 332 0.58 18.98 -19.77
N GLY A 333 1.44 18.12 -19.22
CA GLY A 333 2.45 18.50 -18.23
C GLY A 333 1.90 18.80 -16.83
N LYS A 334 0.62 18.51 -16.56
CA LYS A 334 0.01 18.73 -15.24
C LYS A 334 0.71 17.94 -14.14
N VAL A 335 1.14 16.71 -14.45
CA VAL A 335 1.92 15.88 -13.51
C VAL A 335 3.26 16.53 -13.18
N LYS A 336 3.98 17.05 -14.19
CA LYS A 336 5.23 17.81 -13.98
C LYS A 336 5.00 19.00 -13.07
N THR A 337 3.98 19.83 -13.34
CA THR A 337 3.64 20.98 -12.50
C THR A 337 3.32 20.54 -11.08
N LYS A 338 2.58 19.44 -10.89
CA LYS A 338 2.23 18.93 -9.57
C LYS A 338 3.46 18.44 -8.79
N LEU A 339 4.39 17.75 -9.45
CA LEU A 339 5.66 17.38 -8.83
C LEU A 339 6.47 18.62 -8.45
N SER A 340 6.57 19.62 -9.32
CA SER A 340 7.29 20.87 -8.99
C SER A 340 6.68 21.61 -7.80
N GLN A 341 5.35 21.69 -7.71
CA GLN A 341 4.68 22.25 -6.53
C GLN A 341 5.03 21.50 -5.25
N LEU A 342 5.03 20.16 -5.31
CA LEU A 342 5.41 19.32 -4.18
C LEU A 342 6.88 19.50 -3.79
N GLN A 343 7.78 19.59 -4.77
CA GLN A 343 9.20 19.89 -4.53
C GLN A 343 9.37 21.25 -3.85
N THR A 344 8.67 22.30 -4.30
CA THR A 344 8.74 23.62 -3.66
C THR A 344 8.17 23.60 -2.23
N LEU A 345 7.10 22.84 -2.00
CA LEU A 345 6.49 22.72 -0.67
C LEU A 345 7.40 21.97 0.34
N CYS A 346 8.19 21.02 -0.15
CA CYS A 346 9.03 20.16 0.68
C CYS A 346 10.47 20.65 0.87
N ASN A 347 10.86 21.79 0.28
CA ASN A 347 12.19 22.40 0.40
C ASN A 347 12.13 23.74 1.16
#